data_AF-A0A6M4G2R1-F1
#
_entry.id   AF-A0A6M4G2R1-F1
#
_cell.length_a   1.000
_cell.length_b   1.000
_cell.length_c   1.000
_cell.angle_alpha   90.00
_cell.angle_beta   90.00
_cell.angle_gamma   90.00
#
_symmetry.space_group_name_H-M   'P 1'
#
loop_
_entity.id
_entity.type
_entity.pdbx_description
1 polymer ?
#
loop_
_entity_poly.entity_id
_entity_poly.type
_entity_poly.pdbx_seq_one_letter_code
_entity_poly.pdbx_strand_id
1 'polypeptide(L)'
;MTILSRLDAWLGKTLFHPPIILACQLTRQTQYAMHRALWFFAACHATVYLERDDWLWVAFMWFFVVITLLNATVYADWPVITVRAFRLFWFFLLIGQATVTLLGGELLASSIRSVIILFAEYAATIKTIPPRRKRDRRASAKEARA
;
A
#
# COMPACT_ATOMS: atom_id res chain seq x y z
N MET A 1 -1.85 -0.94 -26.06
CA MET A 1 -1.65 -0.37 -24.71
C MET A 1 -2.61 0.78 -24.51
N THR A 2 -3.57 0.68 -23.59
CA THR A 2 -4.57 1.73 -23.33
C THR A 2 -3.97 2.86 -22.49
N ILE A 3 -4.51 4.08 -22.59
CA ILE A 3 -4.07 5.25 -21.80
C ILE A 3 -4.05 4.95 -20.29
N LEU A 4 -5.06 4.22 -19.80
CA LEU A 4 -5.17 3.78 -18.40
C LEU A 4 -3.99 2.90 -17.94
N SER A 5 -3.43 2.07 -18.83
CA SER A 5 -2.27 1.24 -18.48
C SER A 5 -0.98 2.05 -18.34
N ARG A 6 -0.85 3.15 -19.09
CA ARG A 6 0.27 4.07 -18.96
C ARG A 6 0.14 4.90 -17.69
N LEU A 7 -1.09 5.33 -17.36
CA LEU A 7 -1.38 6.06 -16.13
C LEU A 7 -1.05 5.23 -14.87
N ASP A 8 -1.56 4.00 -14.78
CA ASP A 8 -1.26 3.06 -13.67
C ASP A 8 0.25 2.84 -13.51
N ALA A 9 0.97 2.63 -14.61
CA ALA A 9 2.42 2.45 -14.58
C ALA A 9 3.18 3.71 -14.15
N TRP A 10 2.71 4.90 -14.57
CA TRP A 10 3.31 6.17 -14.18
C TRP A 10 3.05 6.48 -12.70
N LEU A 11 1.83 6.25 -12.21
CA LEU A 11 1.47 6.43 -10.81
C LEU A 11 2.33 5.55 -9.90
N GLY A 12 2.45 4.27 -10.25
CA GLY A 12 3.32 3.33 -9.52
C GLY A 12 4.75 3.84 -9.46
N LYS A 13 5.36 4.13 -10.62
CA LYS A 13 6.79 4.49 -10.69
C LYS A 13 7.13 5.83 -10.03
N THR A 14 6.27 6.83 -10.17
CA THR A 14 6.58 8.21 -9.77
C THR A 14 6.15 8.49 -8.33
N LEU A 15 4.95 8.05 -7.93
CA LEU A 15 4.36 8.46 -6.66
C LEU A 15 4.52 7.39 -5.57
N PHE A 16 4.17 6.14 -5.87
CA PHE A 16 4.00 5.10 -4.85
C PHE A 16 5.23 4.22 -4.64
N HIS A 17 5.94 3.81 -5.68
CA HIS A 17 7.09 2.90 -5.56
C HIS A 17 8.25 3.48 -4.73
N PRO A 18 8.70 4.74 -4.91
CA PRO A 18 9.83 5.26 -4.14
C PRO A 18 9.65 5.21 -2.62
N PRO A 19 8.55 5.71 -2.03
CA PRO A 19 8.35 5.65 -0.58
C PRO A 19 8.14 4.22 -0.07
N ILE A 20 7.47 3.35 -0.84
CA ILE A 20 7.30 1.94 -0.47
C ILE A 20 8.65 1.22 -0.41
N ILE A 21 9.50 1.41 -1.42
CA ILE A 21 10.85 0.83 -1.45
C ILE A 21 11.65 1.30 -0.24
N LEU A 22 11.58 2.59 0.08
CA LEU A 22 12.26 3.15 1.26
C LEU A 22 11.74 2.51 2.55
N ALA A 23 10.43 2.37 2.71
CA ALA A 23 9.80 1.73 3.86
C ALA A 23 10.26 0.27 3.99
N CYS A 24 10.21 -0.52 2.90
CA CYS A 24 10.69 -1.90 2.89
C CYS A 24 12.18 -2.01 3.24
N GLN A 25 13.01 -1.08 2.75
CA GLN A 25 14.45 -1.05 3.08
C GLN A 25 14.72 -0.68 4.54
N LEU A 26 13.86 0.16 5.14
CA LEU A 26 13.96 0.56 6.54
C LEU A 26 13.54 -0.58 7.47
N THR A 27 12.39 -1.20 7.19
CA THR A 27 11.82 -2.30 7.99
C THR A 27 12.47 -3.65 7.70
N ARG A 28 13.26 -3.75 6.62
CA ARG A 28 13.85 -5.00 6.09
C ARG A 28 12.78 -6.05 5.73
N GLN A 29 11.59 -5.60 5.37
CA GLN A 29 10.49 -6.46 4.97
C GLN A 29 10.43 -6.63 3.45
N THR A 30 9.82 -7.71 3.00
CA THR A 30 9.49 -7.92 1.59
C THR A 30 8.33 -7.02 1.18
N GLN A 31 8.18 -6.80 -0.13
CA GLN A 31 7.07 -6.03 -0.69
C GLN A 31 5.70 -6.68 -0.38
N TYR A 32 5.65 -8.01 -0.25
CA TYR A 32 4.45 -8.75 0.09
C TYR A 32 4.09 -8.58 1.58
N ALA A 33 5.09 -8.62 2.46
CA ALA A 33 4.88 -8.34 3.87
C ALA A 33 4.39 -6.89 4.08
N MET A 34 4.98 -5.93 3.36
CA MET A 34 4.55 -4.53 3.40
C MET A 34 3.11 -4.35 2.89
N HIS A 35 2.75 -5.00 1.77
CA HIS A 35 1.38 -5.00 1.26
C HIS A 35 0.38 -5.46 2.31
N ARG A 36 0.64 -6.60 2.97
CA ARG A 36 -0.27 -7.17 3.97
C ARG A 36 -0.33 -6.33 5.25
N ALA A 37 0.80 -5.80 5.70
CA ALA A 37 0.84 -4.90 6.85
C ALA A 37 0.01 -3.64 6.61
N LEU A 38 0.12 -3.02 5.43
CA LEU A 38 -0.66 -1.84 5.07
C LEU A 38 -2.16 -2.15 4.95
N TRP A 39 -2.53 -3.33 4.43
CA TRP A 39 -3.93 -3.78 4.42
C TRP A 39 -4.49 -3.98 5.83
N PHE A 40 -3.70 -4.54 6.75
CA PHE A 40 -4.07 -4.63 8.16
C PHE A 40 -4.25 -3.24 8.80
N PHE A 41 -3.33 -2.30 8.55
CA PHE A 41 -3.49 -0.92 9.03
C PHE A 41 -4.73 -0.23 8.43
N ALA A 42 -5.02 -0.44 7.15
CA ALA A 42 -6.24 0.07 6.52
C ALA A 42 -7.50 -0.50 7.17
N ALA A 43 -7.50 -1.79 7.52
CA ALA A 43 -8.59 -2.44 8.24
C ALA A 43 -8.78 -1.84 9.65
N CYS A 44 -7.70 -1.70 10.42
CA CYS A 44 -7.74 -1.06 11.75
C CYS A 44 -8.19 0.41 11.69
N HIS A 45 -7.76 1.16 10.68
CA HIS A 45 -8.22 2.54 10.49
C HIS A 45 -9.71 2.58 10.11
N ALA A 46 -10.23 1.55 9.42
CA ALA A 46 -11.66 1.48 9.15
C ALA A 46 -12.48 1.29 10.42
N THR A 47 -11.97 0.55 11.41
CA THR A 47 -12.71 0.26 12.65
C THR A 47 -12.89 1.45 13.58
N VAL A 48 -12.06 2.50 13.46
CA VAL A 48 -12.13 3.72 14.29
C VAL A 48 -13.47 4.46 14.12
N TYR A 49 -14.14 4.32 12.98
CA TYR A 49 -15.34 5.09 12.65
C TYR A 49 -16.65 4.28 12.78
N LEU A 50 -16.59 3.09 13.40
CA LEU A 50 -17.69 2.13 13.47
C LEU A 50 -18.70 2.41 14.60
N GLU A 51 -18.49 3.42 15.44
CA GLU A 51 -19.27 3.63 16.67
C GLU A 51 -20.78 3.79 16.44
N ARG A 52 -21.21 4.19 15.23
CA ARG A 52 -22.62 4.42 14.87
C ARG A 52 -23.15 3.46 13.81
N ASP A 53 -22.36 2.49 13.39
CA ASP A 53 -22.73 1.57 12.33
C ASP A 53 -23.52 0.37 12.84
N ASP A 54 -24.24 -0.29 11.93
CA ASP A 54 -24.99 -1.52 12.23
C ASP A 54 -24.09 -2.61 12.81
N TRP A 55 -24.58 -3.31 13.84
CA TRP A 55 -23.83 -4.36 14.54
C TRP A 55 -23.23 -5.42 13.60
N LEU A 56 -23.97 -5.80 12.56
CA LEU A 56 -23.51 -6.77 11.56
C LEU A 56 -22.30 -6.25 10.77
N TRP A 57 -22.29 -4.96 10.43
CA TRP A 57 -21.16 -4.32 9.75
C TRP A 57 -19.95 -4.20 10.66
N VAL A 58 -20.17 -3.86 11.93
CA VAL A 58 -19.12 -3.80 12.95
C VAL A 58 -18.45 -5.16 13.12
N ALA A 59 -19.24 -6.23 13.26
CA ALA A 59 -18.74 -7.59 13.39
C ALA A 59 -17.96 -8.04 12.14
N PHE A 60 -18.46 -7.73 10.95
CA PHE A 60 -17.78 -8.02 9.68
C PHE A 60 -16.41 -7.31 9.60
N MET A 61 -16.34 -6.03 9.99
CA MET A 61 -15.09 -5.27 9.96
C MET A 61 -14.05 -5.80 10.95
N TRP A 62 -14.46 -6.14 12.16
CA TRP A 62 -13.56 -6.78 13.13
C TRP A 62 -13.07 -8.16 12.66
N PHE A 63 -13.95 -8.95 12.05
CA PHE A 63 -13.57 -10.20 11.42
C PHE A 63 -12.55 -9.98 10.29
N PHE A 64 -12.74 -8.94 9.46
CA PHE A 64 -11.79 -8.55 8.42
C PHE A 64 -10.44 -8.11 8.99
N VAL A 65 -10.40 -7.39 10.12
CA VAL A 65 -9.16 -7.07 10.85
C VAL A 65 -8.43 -8.33 11.28
N VAL A 66 -9.13 -9.32 11.85
CA VAL A 66 -8.51 -10.59 12.25
C VAL A 66 -7.92 -11.33 11.04
N ILE A 67 -8.64 -11.40 9.92
CA ILE A 67 -8.14 -12.03 8.70
C ILE A 67 -6.90 -11.33 8.17
N THR A 68 -6.91 -9.99 8.13
CA THR A 68 -5.76 -9.22 7.63
C THR A 68 -4.55 -9.33 8.55
N LEU A 69 -4.76 -9.42 9.87
CA LEU A 69 -3.70 -9.71 10.84
C LEU A 69 -3.08 -11.09 10.63
N LEU A 70 -3.92 -12.13 10.49
CA LEU A 70 -3.44 -13.50 10.23
C LEU A 70 -2.67 -13.57 8.91
N ASN A 71 -3.16 -12.89 7.86
CA ASN A 71 -2.43 -12.79 6.60
C ASN A 71 -1.08 -12.09 6.78
N ALA A 72 -1.05 -10.97 7.48
CA ALA A 72 0.18 -10.19 7.70
C ALA A 72 1.23 -10.94 8.52
N THR A 73 0.81 -11.86 9.39
CA THR A 73 1.71 -12.61 10.29
C THR A 73 2.10 -13.98 9.76
N VAL A 74 1.13 -14.79 9.34
CA VAL A 74 1.35 -16.20 8.94
C VAL A 74 1.82 -16.29 7.49
N TYR A 75 1.29 -15.45 6.61
CA TYR A 75 1.52 -15.54 5.17
C TYR A 75 2.35 -14.37 4.65
N ALA A 76 3.13 -13.70 5.50
CA ALA A 76 3.80 -12.43 5.20
C ALA A 76 4.52 -12.39 3.83
N ASP A 77 5.22 -13.46 3.44
CA ASP A 77 6.03 -13.52 2.22
C ASP A 77 5.36 -14.20 1.02
N TRP A 78 4.10 -14.64 1.15
CA TRP A 78 3.40 -15.30 0.05
C TRP A 78 3.15 -14.33 -1.12
N PRO A 79 3.27 -14.77 -2.38
CA PRO A 79 3.04 -13.91 -3.52
C PRO A 79 1.60 -13.39 -3.54
N VAL A 80 1.43 -12.11 -3.84
CA VAL A 80 0.12 -11.46 -3.94
C VAL A 80 -0.12 -11.01 -5.37
N ILE A 81 -1.34 -11.23 -5.85
CA ILE A 81 -1.81 -10.76 -7.15
C ILE A 81 -2.71 -9.56 -6.92
N THR A 82 -2.42 -8.44 -7.57
CA THR A 82 -3.26 -7.24 -7.53
C THR A 82 -3.85 -6.92 -8.89
N VAL A 83 -5.10 -6.47 -8.89
CA VAL A 83 -5.85 -6.18 -10.12
C VAL A 83 -5.72 -4.70 -10.46
N ARG A 84 -5.34 -4.40 -11.70
CA ARG A 84 -5.19 -3.00 -12.17
C ARG A 84 -6.46 -2.17 -11.99
N ALA A 85 -7.61 -2.76 -12.32
CA ALA A 85 -8.90 -2.08 -12.20
C ALA A 85 -9.16 -1.63 -10.75
N PHE A 86 -8.79 -2.46 -9.77
CA PHE A 86 -8.94 -2.15 -8.36
C PHE A 86 -8.06 -0.97 -7.92
N ARG A 87 -6.80 -0.92 -8.37
CA ARG A 87 -5.91 0.24 -8.11
C ARG A 87 -6.45 1.53 -8.70
N LEU A 88 -6.89 1.48 -9.96
CA LEU A 88 -7.44 2.66 -10.63
C LEU A 88 -8.74 3.12 -9.98
N PHE A 89 -9.60 2.20 -9.55
CA PHE A 89 -10.81 2.53 -8.79
C PHE A 89 -10.47 3.33 -7.53
N TRP A 90 -9.55 2.85 -6.70
CA TRP A 90 -9.12 3.57 -5.50
C TRP A 90 -8.45 4.91 -5.80
N PHE A 91 -7.71 4.99 -6.90
CA PHE A 91 -7.08 6.23 -7.33
C PHE A 91 -8.11 7.29 -7.72
N PHE A 92 -9.12 6.92 -8.52
CA PHE A 92 -10.20 7.84 -8.87
C PHE A 92 -11.04 8.22 -7.66
N LEU A 93 -11.26 7.29 -6.73
CA LEU A 93 -11.95 7.56 -5.47
C LEU A 93 -11.17 8.59 -4.62
N LEU A 94 -9.84 8.43 -4.52
CA LEU A 94 -8.97 9.40 -3.85
C LEU A 94 -9.02 10.78 -4.53
N ILE A 95 -9.00 10.84 -5.87
CA ILE A 95 -9.15 12.11 -6.60
C ILE A 95 -10.49 12.76 -6.25
N GLY A 96 -11.59 12.01 -6.29
CA GLY A 96 -12.92 12.53 -5.95
C GLY A 96 -12.97 13.11 -4.54
N GLN A 97 -12.41 12.39 -3.56
CA GLN A 97 -12.32 12.87 -2.17
C GLN A 97 -11.44 14.12 -2.03
N ALA A 98 -10.30 14.16 -2.74
CA ALA A 98 -9.43 15.32 -2.76
C ALA A 98 -10.12 16.55 -3.39
N THR A 99 -10.87 16.36 -4.47
CA THR A 99 -11.66 17.43 -5.09
C THR A 99 -12.72 17.98 -4.14
N VAL A 100 -13.46 17.11 -3.45
CA VAL A 100 -14.44 17.55 -2.44
C VAL A 100 -13.78 18.36 -1.33
N THR A 101 -12.62 17.91 -0.84
CA THR A 101 -11.85 18.62 0.18
C THR A 101 -11.37 19.98 -0.32
N LEU A 102 -10.89 20.06 -1.58
CA LEU A 102 -10.42 21.31 -2.20
C LEU A 102 -11.54 22.33 -2.44
N LEU A 103 -12.78 21.86 -2.66
CA LEU A 103 -13.96 22.73 -2.83
C LEU A 103 -14.53 23.25 -1.51
N GLY A 104 -13.77 23.12 -0.40
CA GLY A 104 -14.17 23.59 0.92
C GLY A 104 -14.82 22.51 1.81
N GLY A 105 -14.83 21.26 1.36
CA GLY A 105 -15.22 20.13 2.20
C GLY A 105 -14.16 19.79 3.26
N GLU A 106 -14.59 19.15 4.34
CA GLU A 106 -13.66 18.65 5.36
C GLU A 106 -12.78 17.51 4.82
N LEU A 107 -11.58 17.37 5.39
CA LEU A 107 -10.71 16.24 5.07
C LEU A 107 -11.37 14.95 5.53
N LEU A 108 -11.88 14.18 4.56
CA LEU A 108 -12.53 12.92 4.85
C LEU A 108 -11.49 11.91 5.38
N ALA A 109 -11.78 11.28 6.52
CA ALA A 109 -10.98 10.18 7.06
C ALA A 109 -10.81 9.02 6.05
N SER A 110 -11.77 8.87 5.14
CA SER A 110 -11.69 7.92 4.04
C SER A 110 -10.56 8.23 3.05
N SER A 111 -10.13 9.50 2.90
CA SER A 111 -9.00 9.90 2.05
C SER A 111 -7.69 9.29 2.52
N ILE A 112 -7.44 9.32 3.84
CA ILE A 112 -6.25 8.71 4.45
C ILE A 112 -6.26 7.21 4.19
N ARG A 113 -7.41 6.56 4.40
CA ARG A 113 -7.60 5.13 4.13
C ARG A 113 -7.34 4.78 2.67
N SER A 114 -7.87 5.56 1.73
CA SER A 114 -7.64 5.38 0.29
C SER A 114 -6.16 5.44 -0.06
N VAL A 115 -5.41 6.36 0.55
CA VAL A 115 -3.95 6.43 0.38
C VAL A 115 -3.29 5.15 0.90
N ILE A 116 -3.60 4.71 2.12
CA ILE A 116 -3.01 3.48 2.70
C ILE A 116 -3.29 2.26 1.80
N ILE A 117 -4.51 2.11 1.30
CA ILE A 117 -4.89 1.01 0.41
C ILE A 117 -4.13 1.09 -0.91
N LEU A 118 -3.99 2.29 -1.50
CA LEU A 118 -3.18 2.46 -2.72
C LEU A 118 -1.72 2.08 -2.49
N PHE A 119 -1.13 2.50 -1.38
CA PHE A 119 0.22 2.10 -1.00
C PHE A 119 0.34 0.57 -0.86
N ALA A 120 -0.63 -0.08 -0.22
CA ALA A 120 -0.67 -1.54 -0.11
C ALA A 120 -0.69 -2.20 -1.49
N GLU A 121 -1.63 -1.79 -2.35
CA GLU A 121 -1.81 -2.37 -3.69
C GLU A 121 -0.60 -2.15 -4.60
N TYR A 122 0.01 -0.96 -4.56
CA TYR A 122 1.22 -0.67 -5.33
C TYR A 122 2.44 -1.40 -4.77
N ALA A 123 2.49 -1.73 -3.49
CA ALA A 123 3.60 -2.53 -2.93
C ALA A 123 3.68 -3.90 -3.60
N ALA A 124 2.55 -4.58 -3.79
CA ALA A 124 2.50 -5.88 -4.48
C ALA A 124 2.87 -5.82 -5.97
N THR A 125 2.89 -4.63 -6.59
CA THR A 125 3.33 -4.46 -7.99
C THR A 125 4.85 -4.37 -8.14
N ILE A 126 5.59 -4.17 -7.05
CA ILE A 126 7.05 -4.07 -7.08
C ILE A 126 7.62 -5.48 -7.32
N LYS A 127 8.33 -5.66 -8.43
CA LYS A 127 8.94 -6.96 -8.77
C LYS A 127 10.20 -7.27 -7.98
N THR A 128 11.05 -6.26 -7.79
CA THR A 128 12.33 -6.41 -7.11
C THR A 128 12.62 -5.15 -6.29
N ILE A 129 12.97 -5.34 -5.03
CA ILE A 129 13.42 -4.24 -4.17
C ILE A 129 14.93 -4.05 -4.44
N PRO A 130 15.38 -2.88 -4.92
CA PRO A 130 16.78 -2.66 -5.20
C PRO A 130 17.61 -2.74 -3.92
N PRO A 131 18.83 -3.31 -3.97
CA PRO A 131 19.72 -3.37 -2.80
C PRO A 131 20.06 -1.96 -2.32
N ARG A 132 20.17 -1.80 -1.00
CA ARG A 132 20.44 -0.51 -0.37
C ARG A 132 21.81 0.00 -0.86
N ARG A 133 21.87 1.13 -1.57
CA ARG A 133 23.07 1.77 -2.18
C ARG A 133 24.36 1.74 -1.33
N LYS A 134 24.25 1.70 0.01
CA LYS A 134 25.40 1.55 0.92
C LYS A 134 26.13 0.20 0.79
N ARG A 135 25.45 -0.86 0.35
CA ARG A 135 26.02 -2.19 0.12
C ARG A 135 26.84 -2.24 -1.18
N ASP A 136 26.40 -1.54 -2.22
CA ASP A 136 27.13 -1.50 -3.51
C ASP A 136 28.48 -0.79 -3.37
N ARG A 137 28.54 0.32 -2.61
CA ARG A 137 29.83 0.96 -2.29
C ARG A 137 30.80 0.05 -1.54
N ARG A 138 30.30 -0.83 -0.66
CA ARG A 138 31.14 -1.81 0.06
C ARG A 138 31.50 -3.03 -0.79
N ALA A 139 30.62 -3.47 -1.68
CA ALA A 139 30.88 -4.57 -2.61
C ALA A 139 31.92 -4.15 -3.66
N SER A 140 31.74 -2.99 -4.32
CA SER A 140 32.74 -2.45 -5.25
C SER A 140 34.06 -2.09 -4.57
N ALA A 141 34.04 -1.64 -3.30
CA ALA A 141 35.28 -1.42 -2.55
C ALA A 141 35.99 -2.74 -2.14
N LYS A 142 35.27 -3.87 -2.13
CA LYS A 142 35.84 -5.19 -1.84
C LYS A 142 36.37 -5.85 -3.11
N GLU A 143 35.70 -5.66 -4.25
CA GLU A 143 36.19 -6.08 -5.58
C GLU A 143 37.38 -5.25 -6.04
N ALA A 144 37.45 -3.95 -5.72
CA ALA A 144 38.61 -3.10 -6.04
C ALA A 144 39.83 -3.35 -5.12
N ARG A 145 39.73 -4.23 -4.12
CA ARG A 145 40.80 -4.59 -3.18
C ARG A 145 41.26 -6.04 -3.30
N ALA A 146 40.63 -6.83 -4.19
CA ALA A 146 41.03 -8.19 -4.54
C ALA A 146 41.80 -8.16 -5.86
#